data_AF-A0A486XP22-F1
#
_entry.id   AF-A0A486XP22-F1
#
_cell.length_a   1.000
_cell.length_b   1.000
_cell.length_c   1.000
_cell.angle_alpha   90.00
_cell.angle_beta   90.00
_cell.angle_gamma   90.00
#
_symmetry.space_group_name_H-M   'P 1'
#
loop_
_entity.id
_entity.type
_entity.pdbx_description
1 polymer ?
#
loop_
_entity_poly.entity_id
_entity_poly.type
_entity_poly.pdbx_seq_one_letter_code
_entity_poly.pdbx_strand_id
1 'polypeptide(L)'
;MLETFTLSLQRQDITEIFFDCDLFSSQVVEDLRQIKGKFALFCDSNVANLIGYNWQSFLIQKGISIEIFVFEAGEENKNHKTKERLENQLFAKKFGRDSCFIALGGGVTIDLIGFIAATYMRGVTLICIPTTLLAMVDAAIGGKNAINTTHGKNLLGTFYFPHKIYYDFQYLRNLPKKEWINATAEMIKYAITLSYDLFLQIESGFDQEDLNKIMGLVKTCISLKHQIVSCDPAEQIGTRSILNFGHTIGHALEKITDFQIAHGEAVAIGMLVESYMSWKMGFLVLTSFTKIQALIYAYEFPLTIYDFQKELCLEVIKKDKKVKNGVNHCILLQEIGMVTPTAIPIPMKYIIEGLNWLELEYGKISYQS
;
A
#
# COMPACT_ATOMS: atom_id res chain seq x y z
N MET A 1 -8.47 -23.94 4.11
CA MET A 1 -9.48 -24.11 3.04
C MET A 1 -8.98 -23.28 1.88
N LEU A 2 -8.73 -23.90 0.73
CA LEU A 2 -8.16 -23.23 -0.45
C LEU A 2 -9.24 -22.33 -1.07
N GLU A 3 -8.96 -21.04 -1.25
CA GLU A 3 -9.89 -20.11 -1.91
C GLU A 3 -9.18 -19.31 -3.00
N THR A 4 -9.74 -19.38 -4.22
CA THR A 4 -9.27 -18.64 -5.40
C THR A 4 -10.24 -17.51 -5.71
N PHE A 5 -9.71 -16.31 -5.92
CA PHE A 5 -10.47 -15.14 -6.34
C PHE A 5 -9.89 -14.61 -7.66
N THR A 6 -10.76 -14.28 -8.60
CA THR A 6 -10.35 -13.74 -9.90
C THR A 6 -10.69 -12.26 -9.97
N LEU A 7 -9.68 -11.42 -10.20
CA LEU A 7 -9.87 -10.00 -10.45
C LEU A 7 -9.88 -9.75 -11.96
N SER A 8 -11.00 -9.21 -12.46
CA SER A 8 -11.16 -8.84 -13.87
C SER A 8 -11.11 -7.32 -14.00
N LEU A 9 -10.15 -6.83 -14.77
CA LEU A 9 -9.98 -5.41 -15.09
C LEU A 9 -10.54 -5.14 -16.49
N GLN A 10 -10.89 -3.88 -16.81
CA GLN A 10 -11.41 -3.51 -18.14
C GLN A 10 -10.36 -3.55 -19.29
N ARG A 11 -9.27 -4.29 -19.11
CA ARG A 11 -8.38 -4.80 -20.16
C ARG A 11 -8.19 -6.30 -19.88
N GLN A 12 -7.98 -7.10 -20.92
CA GLN A 12 -7.88 -8.58 -20.90
C GLN A 12 -6.86 -9.20 -19.91
N ASP A 13 -6.25 -8.43 -19.03
CA ASP A 13 -5.35 -8.86 -17.97
C ASP A 13 -6.19 -9.29 -16.76
N ILE A 14 -6.40 -10.61 -16.64
CA ILE A 14 -6.99 -11.23 -15.46
C ILE A 14 -5.85 -11.48 -14.47
N THR A 15 -5.97 -10.96 -13.25
CA THR A 15 -5.08 -11.30 -12.13
C THR A 15 -5.76 -12.37 -11.28
N GLU A 16 -5.14 -13.54 -11.19
CA GLU A 16 -5.57 -14.58 -10.27
C GLU A 16 -5.03 -14.30 -8.86
N ILE A 17 -5.88 -14.40 -7.84
CA ILE A 17 -5.49 -14.27 -6.44
C ILE A 17 -5.74 -15.60 -5.73
N PHE A 18 -4.74 -16.05 -4.99
CA PHE A 18 -4.78 -17.26 -4.20
C PHE A 18 -4.47 -16.95 -2.74
N PHE A 19 -5.32 -17.41 -1.83
CA PHE A 19 -5.15 -17.26 -0.39
C PHE A 19 -4.84 -18.59 0.26
N ASP A 20 -3.75 -18.64 1.02
CA ASP A 20 -3.35 -19.81 1.78
C ASP A 20 -2.70 -19.41 3.10
N CYS A 21 -2.57 -20.38 3.99
CA CYS A 21 -1.73 -20.27 5.17
C CYS A 21 -0.48 -21.16 5.07
N ASP A 22 -0.23 -21.88 3.97
CA ASP A 22 1.03 -22.57 3.75
C ASP A 22 1.32 -22.76 2.26
N LEU A 23 1.95 -21.77 1.63
CA LEU A 23 2.25 -21.83 0.21
C LEU A 23 3.28 -22.93 -0.15
N PHE A 24 4.09 -23.41 0.80
CA PHE A 24 5.05 -24.51 0.55
C PHE A 24 4.35 -25.87 0.39
N SER A 25 3.12 -25.99 0.87
CA SER A 25 2.26 -27.16 0.68
C SER A 25 1.30 -27.04 -0.51
N SER A 26 1.32 -25.90 -1.23
CA SER A 26 0.21 -25.44 -2.05
C SER A 26 0.33 -25.69 -3.57
N GLN A 27 -0.72 -25.23 -4.27
CA GLN A 27 -0.90 -25.19 -5.72
C GLN A 27 0.18 -24.38 -6.49
N VAL A 28 1.00 -23.57 -5.81
CA VAL A 28 2.06 -22.74 -6.44
C VAL A 28 2.97 -23.56 -7.37
N VAL A 29 3.37 -24.77 -6.96
CA VAL A 29 4.27 -25.60 -7.75
C VAL A 29 3.62 -26.03 -9.07
N GLU A 30 2.35 -26.44 -9.04
CA GLU A 30 1.64 -26.87 -10.24
C GLU A 30 1.36 -25.71 -11.18
N ASP A 31 1.04 -24.54 -10.63
CA ASP A 31 0.85 -23.32 -11.43
C ASP A 31 2.14 -22.89 -12.12
N LEU A 32 3.27 -22.88 -11.40
CA LEU A 32 4.57 -22.52 -11.97
C LEU A 32 5.00 -23.49 -13.06
N ARG A 33 4.65 -24.78 -12.98
CA ARG A 33 4.93 -25.75 -14.07
C ARG A 33 4.21 -25.45 -15.38
N GLN A 34 3.11 -24.68 -15.33
CA GLN A 34 2.38 -24.27 -16.53
C GLN A 34 3.03 -23.04 -17.21
N ILE A 35 3.87 -22.32 -16.50
CA ILE A 35 4.58 -21.14 -17.01
C ILE A 35 5.88 -21.60 -17.69
N LYS A 36 6.08 -21.17 -18.94
CA LYS A 36 7.31 -21.43 -19.69
C LYS A 36 8.37 -20.41 -19.33
N GLY A 37 9.64 -20.74 -19.58
CA GLY A 37 10.77 -19.82 -19.45
C GLY A 37 11.55 -19.97 -18.14
N LYS A 38 12.44 -19.00 -17.88
CA LYS A 38 13.26 -18.97 -16.65
C LYS A 38 12.53 -18.24 -15.52
N PHE A 39 12.67 -18.74 -14.30
CA PHE A 39 12.14 -18.07 -13.10
C PHE A 39 13.22 -17.24 -12.41
N ALA A 40 12.89 -15.99 -12.09
CA ALA A 40 13.70 -15.10 -11.26
C ALA A 40 12.91 -14.76 -9.99
N LEU A 41 13.44 -15.15 -8.83
CA LEU A 41 12.91 -14.78 -7.53
C LEU A 41 13.61 -13.51 -7.05
N PHE A 42 12.85 -12.48 -6.75
CA PHE A 42 13.37 -11.21 -6.24
C PHE A 42 12.91 -10.99 -4.81
N CYS A 43 13.83 -10.58 -3.95
CA CYS A 43 13.54 -10.20 -2.57
C CYS A 43 14.57 -9.18 -2.07
N ASP A 44 14.19 -8.42 -1.05
CA ASP A 44 15.16 -7.61 -0.30
C ASP A 44 16.00 -8.49 0.65
N SER A 45 17.06 -7.93 1.21
CA SER A 45 18.01 -8.66 2.06
C SER A 45 17.38 -9.23 3.34
N ASN A 46 16.34 -8.61 3.90
CA ASN A 46 15.64 -9.16 5.06
C ASN A 46 14.80 -10.37 4.67
N VAL A 47 13.98 -10.23 3.61
CA VAL A 47 13.11 -11.30 3.13
C VAL A 47 13.91 -12.47 2.56
N ALA A 48 15.04 -12.21 1.90
CA ALA A 48 15.96 -13.23 1.41
C ALA A 48 16.41 -14.17 2.54
N ASN A 49 16.88 -13.59 3.65
CA ASN A 49 17.37 -14.31 4.81
C ASN A 49 16.26 -15.03 5.58
N LEU A 50 15.07 -14.45 5.66
CA LEU A 50 13.95 -15.04 6.38
C LEU A 50 13.32 -16.22 5.62
N ILE A 51 13.02 -16.04 4.34
CA ILE A 51 12.24 -17.02 3.56
C ILE A 51 12.69 -17.17 2.10
N GLY A 52 13.42 -16.22 1.52
CA GLY A 52 13.76 -16.24 0.09
C GLY A 52 14.64 -17.42 -0.32
N TYR A 53 15.68 -17.75 0.44
CA TYR A 53 16.51 -18.93 0.17
C TYR A 53 15.77 -20.26 0.39
N ASN A 54 14.82 -20.28 1.32
CA ASN A 54 13.94 -21.43 1.53
C ASN A 54 13.02 -21.64 0.32
N TRP A 55 12.44 -20.56 -0.20
CA TRP A 55 11.66 -20.56 -1.45
C TRP A 55 12.46 -21.10 -2.63
N GLN A 56 13.69 -20.60 -2.83
CA GLN A 56 14.56 -21.07 -3.90
C GLN A 56 14.84 -22.58 -3.77
N SER A 57 15.22 -23.03 -2.57
CA SER A 57 15.53 -24.43 -2.30
C SER A 57 14.32 -25.34 -2.50
N PHE A 58 13.16 -24.92 -2.01
CA PHE A 58 11.90 -25.64 -2.17
C PHE A 58 11.53 -25.85 -3.64
N LEU A 59 11.57 -24.78 -4.45
CA LEU A 59 11.22 -24.86 -5.87
C LEU A 59 12.21 -25.74 -6.64
N ILE A 60 13.51 -25.65 -6.35
CA ILE A 60 14.54 -26.53 -6.94
C ILE A 60 14.26 -28.00 -6.60
N GLN A 61 13.93 -28.32 -5.33
CA GLN A 61 13.56 -29.68 -4.91
C GLN A 61 12.31 -30.21 -5.63
N LYS A 62 11.40 -29.32 -6.04
CA LYS A 62 10.20 -29.67 -6.82
C LYS A 62 10.43 -29.71 -8.33
N GLY A 63 11.67 -29.57 -8.78
CA GLY A 63 12.08 -29.64 -10.19
C GLY A 63 11.92 -28.32 -10.96
N ILE A 64 11.68 -27.20 -10.27
CA ILE A 64 11.57 -25.87 -10.88
C ILE A 64 12.91 -25.17 -10.77
N SER A 65 13.54 -24.90 -11.92
CA SER A 65 14.80 -24.14 -11.97
C SER A 65 14.53 -22.66 -11.75
N ILE A 66 15.10 -22.09 -10.69
CA ILE A 66 14.90 -20.71 -10.28
C ILE A 66 16.18 -20.06 -9.76
N GLU A 67 16.39 -18.81 -10.12
CA GLU A 67 17.51 -17.98 -9.68
C GLU A 67 17.02 -16.88 -8.74
N ILE A 68 17.71 -16.70 -7.61
CA ILE A 68 17.40 -15.63 -6.67
C ILE A 68 18.23 -14.37 -6.97
N PHE A 69 17.58 -13.22 -6.88
CA PHE A 69 18.17 -11.89 -7.03
C PHE A 69 17.84 -11.07 -5.79
N VAL A 70 18.87 -10.64 -5.07
CA VAL A 70 18.74 -9.93 -3.80
C VAL A 70 19.20 -8.48 -3.96
N PHE A 71 18.45 -7.56 -3.35
CA PHE A 71 18.84 -6.17 -3.17
C PHE A 71 18.74 -5.76 -1.70
N GLU A 72 19.40 -4.67 -1.33
CA GLU A 72 19.34 -4.20 0.06
C GLU A 72 17.93 -3.75 0.45
N ALA A 73 17.49 -4.10 1.65
CA ALA A 73 16.22 -3.66 2.21
C ALA A 73 16.19 -2.14 2.41
N GLY A 74 14.98 -1.56 2.40
CA GLY A 74 14.75 -0.14 2.64
C GLY A 74 14.21 0.62 1.42
N GLU A 75 13.43 1.67 1.68
CA GLU A 75 12.81 2.54 0.67
C GLU A 75 13.86 3.31 -0.15
N GLU A 76 15.02 3.58 0.43
CA GLU A 76 16.16 4.21 -0.24
C GLU A 76 16.71 3.36 -1.40
N ASN A 77 16.50 2.05 -1.36
CA ASN A 77 16.93 1.11 -2.40
C ASN A 77 15.90 0.99 -3.55
N LYS A 78 14.73 1.61 -3.41
CA LYS A 78 13.70 1.69 -4.46
C LYS A 78 14.03 2.77 -5.49
N ASN A 79 15.14 2.60 -6.22
CA ASN A 79 15.71 3.65 -7.07
C ASN A 79 16.27 3.11 -8.41
N HIS A 80 16.72 4.02 -9.28
CA HIS A 80 17.30 3.69 -10.59
C HIS A 80 18.53 2.78 -10.52
N LYS A 81 19.42 2.98 -9.55
CA LYS A 81 20.67 2.21 -9.43
C LYS A 81 20.38 0.75 -9.12
N THR A 82 19.45 0.50 -8.20
CA THR A 82 19.01 -0.87 -7.87
C THR A 82 18.34 -1.51 -9.07
N LYS A 83 17.45 -0.78 -9.74
CA LYS A 83 16.78 -1.23 -10.97
C LYS A 83 17.79 -1.65 -12.04
N GLU A 84 18.70 -0.76 -12.40
CA GLU A 84 19.74 -1.00 -13.42
C GLU A 84 20.63 -2.20 -13.06
N ARG A 85 21.04 -2.30 -11.78
CA ARG A 85 21.85 -3.43 -11.30
C ARG A 85 21.14 -4.76 -11.49
N LEU A 86 19.86 -4.85 -11.10
CA LEU A 86 19.07 -6.08 -11.23
C LEU A 86 18.86 -6.44 -12.72
N GLU A 87 18.57 -5.46 -13.57
CA GLU A 87 18.43 -5.67 -15.02
C GLU A 87 19.72 -6.19 -15.67
N ASN A 88 20.87 -5.62 -15.31
CA ASN A 88 22.17 -6.09 -15.79
C ASN A 88 22.48 -7.53 -15.35
N GLN A 89 22.10 -7.91 -14.13
CA GLN A 89 22.23 -9.29 -13.65
C GLN A 89 21.33 -10.26 -14.46
N LEU A 90 20.10 -9.85 -14.78
CA LEU A 90 19.17 -10.63 -15.61
C LEU A 90 19.72 -10.83 -17.03
N PHE A 91 20.26 -9.79 -17.66
CA PHE A 91 20.90 -9.90 -18.98
C PHE A 91 22.12 -10.82 -18.95
N ALA A 92 22.99 -10.69 -17.94
CA ALA A 92 24.16 -11.54 -17.78
C ALA A 92 23.78 -13.03 -17.64
N LYS A 93 22.69 -13.33 -16.93
CA LYS A 93 22.14 -14.69 -16.77
C LYS A 93 21.22 -15.14 -17.92
N LYS A 94 21.10 -14.33 -18.98
CA LYS A 94 20.32 -14.61 -20.20
C LYS A 94 18.84 -14.88 -19.90
N PHE A 95 18.21 -14.04 -19.09
CA PHE A 95 16.75 -14.04 -18.93
C PHE A 95 16.09 -13.47 -20.19
N GLY A 96 15.18 -14.24 -20.81
CA GLY A 96 14.46 -13.88 -22.03
C GLY A 96 13.08 -13.28 -21.76
N ARG A 97 12.36 -12.94 -22.84
CA ARG A 97 11.00 -12.36 -22.79
C ARG A 97 9.92 -13.31 -22.27
N ASP A 98 10.22 -14.60 -22.27
CA ASP A 98 9.38 -15.67 -21.76
C ASP A 98 9.63 -15.92 -20.26
N SER A 99 10.54 -15.18 -19.63
CA SER A 99 10.83 -15.35 -18.20
C SER A 99 9.64 -14.96 -17.32
N CYS A 100 9.63 -15.51 -16.11
CA CYS A 100 8.68 -15.17 -15.06
C CYS A 100 9.43 -14.58 -13.86
N PHE A 101 9.03 -13.36 -13.48
CA PHE A 101 9.59 -12.63 -12.34
C PHE A 101 8.65 -12.77 -11.15
N ILE A 102 9.18 -13.28 -10.04
CA ILE A 102 8.45 -13.50 -8.80
C ILE A 102 8.94 -12.47 -7.78
N ALA A 103 8.08 -11.51 -7.44
CA ALA A 103 8.35 -10.49 -6.42
C ALA A 103 7.92 -11.02 -5.04
N LEU A 104 8.86 -11.45 -4.22
CA LEU A 104 8.63 -11.93 -2.85
C LEU A 104 9.07 -10.84 -1.86
N GLY A 105 8.11 -10.13 -1.27
CA GLY A 105 8.43 -9.08 -0.30
C GLY A 105 7.29 -8.11 0.01
N GLY A 106 7.63 -7.00 0.66
CA GLY A 106 6.71 -5.90 0.92
C GLY A 106 6.49 -4.99 -0.30
N GLY A 107 5.88 -3.82 -0.05
CA GLY A 107 5.52 -2.87 -1.12
C GLY A 107 6.73 -2.36 -1.92
N VAL A 108 7.89 -2.19 -1.28
CA VAL A 108 9.15 -1.80 -1.97
C VAL A 108 9.52 -2.80 -3.05
N THR A 109 9.56 -4.08 -2.69
CA THR A 109 9.90 -5.18 -3.60
C THR A 109 8.87 -5.28 -4.72
N ILE A 110 7.58 -5.26 -4.39
CA ILE A 110 6.52 -5.37 -5.40
C ILE A 110 6.59 -4.23 -6.41
N ASP A 111 6.72 -2.98 -5.96
CA ASP A 111 6.78 -1.82 -6.86
C ASP A 111 8.04 -1.84 -7.73
N LEU A 112 9.21 -2.11 -7.15
CA LEU A 112 10.47 -2.13 -7.89
C LEU A 112 10.47 -3.24 -8.95
N ILE A 113 10.10 -4.45 -8.54
CA ILE A 113 10.14 -5.63 -9.42
C ILE A 113 9.01 -5.57 -10.44
N GLY A 114 7.84 -5.03 -10.09
CA GLY A 114 6.78 -4.79 -11.06
C GLY A 114 7.18 -3.77 -12.13
N PHE A 115 7.94 -2.73 -11.77
CA PHE A 115 8.45 -1.78 -12.77
C PHE A 115 9.56 -2.38 -13.64
N ILE A 116 10.42 -3.22 -13.06
CA ILE A 116 11.38 -4.03 -13.83
C ILE A 116 10.63 -4.97 -14.79
N ALA A 117 9.65 -5.73 -14.32
CA ALA A 117 8.89 -6.66 -15.14
C ALA A 117 8.16 -5.96 -16.29
N ALA A 118 7.59 -4.78 -16.04
CA ALA A 118 6.91 -3.97 -17.05
C ALA A 118 7.84 -3.48 -18.17
N THR A 119 9.10 -3.18 -17.83
CA THR A 119 10.06 -2.54 -18.76
C THR A 119 11.05 -3.51 -19.38
N TYR A 120 11.40 -4.59 -18.67
CA TYR A 120 12.34 -5.61 -19.13
C TYR A 120 11.78 -6.30 -20.38
N MET A 121 12.51 -6.19 -21.50
CA MET A 121 12.08 -6.67 -22.81
C MET A 121 10.65 -6.23 -23.22
N ARG A 122 10.19 -5.08 -22.72
CA ARG A 122 8.84 -4.50 -22.91
C ARG A 122 7.70 -5.30 -22.25
N GLY A 123 8.01 -6.07 -21.21
CA GLY A 123 7.02 -6.83 -20.44
C GLY A 123 7.40 -8.30 -20.34
N VAL A 124 7.44 -8.80 -19.10
CA VAL A 124 7.57 -10.23 -18.76
C VAL A 124 6.57 -10.61 -17.68
N THR A 125 6.20 -11.88 -17.60
CA THR A 125 5.23 -12.38 -16.63
C THR A 125 5.65 -12.02 -15.21
N LEU A 126 4.76 -11.35 -14.47
CA LEU A 126 4.96 -10.98 -13.08
C LEU A 126 4.06 -11.80 -12.15
N ILE A 127 4.63 -12.35 -11.08
CA ILE A 127 3.92 -12.95 -9.96
C ILE A 127 4.31 -12.17 -8.69
N CYS A 128 3.34 -11.86 -7.84
CA CYS A 128 3.58 -11.21 -6.56
C CYS A 128 3.30 -12.18 -5.40
N ILE A 129 4.17 -12.18 -4.39
CA ILE A 129 3.99 -12.88 -3.12
C ILE A 129 4.20 -11.85 -2.01
N PRO A 130 3.16 -11.08 -1.63
CA PRO A 130 3.29 -10.07 -0.59
C PRO A 130 3.60 -10.69 0.77
N THR A 131 4.61 -10.15 1.47
CA THR A 131 5.05 -10.65 2.79
C THR A 131 4.72 -9.72 3.95
N THR A 132 4.23 -8.52 3.65
CA THR A 132 3.78 -7.53 4.65
C THR A 132 2.28 -7.32 4.53
N LEU A 133 1.59 -7.07 5.65
CA LEU A 133 0.15 -6.82 5.61
C LEU A 133 -0.21 -5.60 4.75
N LEU A 134 0.62 -4.55 4.76
CA LEU A 134 0.40 -3.36 3.92
C LEU A 134 0.43 -3.74 2.43
N ALA A 135 1.43 -4.52 2.01
CA ALA A 135 1.48 -5.01 0.64
C ALA A 135 0.27 -5.88 0.28
N MET A 136 -0.23 -6.67 1.23
CA MET A 136 -1.40 -7.53 1.02
C MET A 136 -2.69 -6.72 0.79
N VAL A 137 -2.93 -5.67 1.57
CA VAL A 137 -4.16 -4.87 1.44
C VAL A 137 -4.07 -3.76 0.39
N ASP A 138 -2.84 -3.35 0.02
CA ASP A 138 -2.60 -2.20 -0.83
C ASP A 138 -1.66 -2.53 -2.01
N ALA A 139 -0.34 -2.60 -1.79
CA ALA A 139 0.64 -2.55 -2.89
C ALA A 139 0.50 -3.67 -3.95
N ALA A 140 0.11 -4.89 -3.56
CA ALA A 140 -0.02 -6.01 -4.49
C ALA A 140 -1.15 -5.81 -5.52
N ILE A 141 -2.09 -4.88 -5.28
CA ILE A 141 -3.28 -4.67 -6.11
C ILE A 141 -3.32 -3.24 -6.63
N GLY A 142 -3.75 -3.08 -7.88
CA GLY A 142 -3.93 -1.77 -8.52
C GLY A 142 -2.89 -1.43 -9.58
N GLY A 143 -1.88 -2.30 -9.75
CA GLY A 143 -0.93 -2.30 -10.86
C GLY A 143 0.02 -1.12 -10.88
N LYS A 144 0.06 -0.28 -9.83
CA LYS A 144 1.02 0.82 -9.74
C LYS A 144 2.37 0.25 -9.34
N ASN A 145 3.36 0.46 -10.18
CA ASN A 145 4.74 0.07 -9.89
C ASN A 145 5.61 1.27 -10.14
N ALA A 146 6.55 1.58 -9.25
CA ALA A 146 7.34 2.79 -9.37
C ALA A 146 8.68 2.70 -8.65
N ILE A 147 9.54 3.67 -8.95
CA ILE A 147 10.76 3.96 -8.20
C ILE A 147 10.80 5.42 -7.76
N ASN A 148 11.62 5.67 -6.76
CA ASN A 148 11.91 6.99 -6.25
C ASN A 148 13.01 7.66 -7.07
N THR A 149 12.94 8.99 -7.12
CA THR A 149 13.94 9.85 -7.75
C THR A 149 14.39 10.91 -6.76
N THR A 150 15.47 11.62 -7.07
CA THR A 150 15.89 12.80 -6.31
C THR A 150 14.82 13.91 -6.30
N HIS A 151 13.84 13.86 -7.19
CA HIS A 151 12.73 14.81 -7.27
C HIS A 151 11.49 14.37 -6.47
N GLY A 152 11.47 13.16 -5.91
CA GLY A 152 10.38 12.66 -5.08
C GLY A 152 10.08 11.17 -5.26
N LYS A 153 9.19 10.68 -4.38
CA LYS A 153 8.76 9.28 -4.35
C LYS A 153 7.83 8.91 -5.49
N ASN A 154 7.95 7.68 -5.99
CA ASN A 154 7.04 7.05 -6.96
C ASN A 154 6.76 7.87 -8.24
N LEU A 155 7.70 8.71 -8.68
CA LEU A 155 7.47 9.61 -9.82
C LEU A 155 7.66 8.93 -11.18
N LEU A 156 8.41 7.83 -11.24
CA LEU A 156 8.67 7.07 -12.46
C LEU A 156 8.17 5.65 -12.27
N GLY A 157 7.28 5.20 -13.15
CA GLY A 157 6.59 3.94 -12.96
C GLY A 157 5.67 3.56 -14.12
N THR A 158 4.92 2.49 -13.91
CA THR A 158 4.01 1.88 -14.89
C THR A 158 2.73 1.39 -14.21
N PHE A 159 1.64 1.38 -14.97
CA PHE A 159 0.48 0.56 -14.68
C PHE A 159 0.70 -0.84 -15.30
N TYR A 160 1.15 -1.79 -14.48
CA TYR A 160 1.45 -3.17 -14.89
C TYR A 160 0.91 -4.14 -13.85
N PHE A 161 0.04 -5.05 -14.27
CA PHE A 161 -0.67 -5.94 -13.37
C PHE A 161 0.03 -7.30 -13.30
N PRO A 162 0.16 -7.89 -12.10
CA PRO A 162 0.68 -9.25 -11.98
C PRO A 162 -0.29 -10.24 -12.64
N HIS A 163 0.27 -11.29 -13.22
CA HIS A 163 -0.50 -12.43 -13.71
C HIS A 163 -1.17 -13.16 -12.54
N LYS A 164 -0.45 -13.28 -11.41
CA LYS A 164 -0.92 -13.99 -10.22
C LYS A 164 -0.39 -13.37 -8.93
N ILE A 165 -1.19 -13.43 -7.87
CA ILE A 165 -0.79 -13.03 -6.52
C ILE A 165 -1.06 -14.19 -5.55
N TYR A 166 -0.04 -14.60 -4.81
CA TYR A 166 -0.16 -15.62 -3.77
C TYR A 166 0.00 -14.99 -2.38
N TYR A 167 -1.02 -15.14 -1.56
CA TYR A 167 -1.04 -14.68 -0.18
C TYR A 167 -0.74 -15.84 0.75
N ASP A 168 0.32 -15.71 1.56
CA ASP A 168 0.59 -16.60 2.68
C ASP A 168 0.49 -15.82 4.00
N PHE A 169 -0.54 -16.11 4.78
CA PHE A 169 -0.74 -15.41 6.06
C PHE A 169 0.26 -15.83 7.14
N GLN A 170 0.98 -16.96 7.00
CA GLN A 170 2.01 -17.32 7.97
C GLN A 170 3.17 -16.30 8.02
N TYR A 171 3.42 -15.56 6.93
CA TYR A 171 4.46 -14.54 6.91
C TYR A 171 4.19 -13.38 7.88
N LEU A 172 2.92 -13.17 8.25
CA LEU A 172 2.52 -12.12 9.18
C LEU A 172 2.93 -12.40 10.63
N ARG A 173 3.18 -13.66 11.01
CA ARG A 173 3.58 -14.05 12.38
C ARG A 173 4.90 -13.40 12.82
N ASN A 174 5.80 -13.13 11.88
CA ASN A 174 7.10 -12.51 12.15
C ASN A 174 7.14 -11.03 11.73
N LEU A 175 5.99 -10.44 11.40
CA LEU A 175 5.92 -9.08 10.88
C LEU A 175 6.17 -8.06 12.02
N PRO A 176 7.13 -7.13 11.88
CA PRO A 176 7.39 -6.13 12.91
C PRO A 176 6.15 -5.28 13.23
N LYS A 177 6.00 -4.87 14.50
CA LYS A 177 4.87 -4.03 14.96
C LYS A 177 4.65 -2.78 14.09
N LYS A 178 5.72 -2.14 13.61
CA LYS A 178 5.63 -0.95 12.74
C LYS A 178 4.88 -1.24 11.42
N GLU A 179 5.07 -2.42 10.84
CA GLU A 179 4.38 -2.81 9.61
C GLU A 179 2.89 -3.12 9.83
N TRP A 180 2.53 -3.61 11.01
CA TRP A 180 1.13 -3.73 11.43
C TRP A 180 0.45 -2.37 11.56
N ILE A 181 1.13 -1.38 12.15
CA ILE A 181 0.64 0.00 12.24
C ILE A 181 0.38 0.56 10.84
N ASN A 182 1.36 0.45 9.95
CA ASN A 182 1.25 0.91 8.56
C ASN A 182 0.03 0.31 7.85
N ALA A 183 -0.16 -1.00 7.95
CA ALA A 183 -1.26 -1.67 7.28
C ALA A 183 -2.62 -1.38 7.90
N THR A 184 -2.69 -1.26 9.22
CA THR A 184 -3.95 -1.00 9.93
C THR A 184 -4.49 0.39 9.60
N ALA A 185 -3.63 1.40 9.45
CA ALA A 185 -4.05 2.73 8.99
C ALA A 185 -4.74 2.66 7.61
N GLU A 186 -4.18 1.89 6.69
CA GLU A 186 -4.76 1.67 5.35
C GLU A 186 -6.07 0.88 5.40
N MET A 187 -6.18 -0.13 6.25
CA MET A 187 -7.44 -0.85 6.48
C MET A 187 -8.53 0.06 7.06
N ILE A 188 -8.18 0.91 8.03
CA ILE A 188 -9.08 1.93 8.58
C ILE A 188 -9.50 2.91 7.48
N LYS A 189 -8.58 3.34 6.61
CA LYS A 189 -8.91 4.20 5.46
C LYS A 189 -9.97 3.55 4.58
N TYR A 190 -9.81 2.28 4.22
CA TYR A 190 -10.83 1.54 3.46
C TYR A 190 -12.18 1.49 4.19
N ALA A 191 -12.16 1.22 5.49
CA ALA A 191 -13.36 1.18 6.31
C ALA A 191 -14.11 2.53 6.31
N ILE A 192 -13.43 3.63 6.66
CA ILE A 192 -14.07 4.94 6.80
C ILE A 192 -14.51 5.52 5.45
N THR A 193 -13.88 5.14 4.34
CA THR A 193 -14.20 5.68 3.02
C THR A 193 -15.13 4.80 2.18
N LEU A 194 -15.11 3.48 2.37
CA LEU A 194 -15.78 2.54 1.45
C LEU A 194 -16.69 1.51 2.13
N SER A 195 -16.58 1.25 3.44
CA SER A 195 -17.37 0.18 4.08
C SER A 195 -17.56 0.34 5.58
N TYR A 196 -18.81 0.63 5.97
CA TYR A 196 -19.22 0.62 7.39
C TYR A 196 -19.10 -0.77 8.02
N ASP A 197 -19.34 -1.85 7.26
CA ASP A 197 -19.18 -3.22 7.79
C ASP A 197 -17.71 -3.52 8.13
N LEU A 198 -16.76 -3.12 7.27
CA LEU A 198 -15.34 -3.23 7.58
C LEU A 198 -14.98 -2.36 8.80
N PHE A 199 -15.58 -1.18 8.93
CA PHE A 199 -15.40 -0.32 10.12
C PHE A 199 -15.80 -1.08 11.39
N LEU A 200 -16.97 -1.72 11.43
CA LEU A 200 -17.42 -2.49 12.59
C LEU A 200 -16.49 -3.68 12.89
N GLN A 201 -15.97 -4.35 11.85
CA GLN A 201 -15.04 -5.46 12.03
C GLN A 201 -13.70 -5.01 12.62
N ILE A 202 -13.19 -3.84 12.22
CA ILE A 202 -11.96 -3.25 12.76
C ILE A 202 -12.23 -2.68 14.16
N GLU A 203 -13.37 -2.03 14.40
CA GLU A 203 -13.78 -1.50 15.70
C GLU A 203 -13.91 -2.61 16.75
N SER A 204 -14.33 -3.82 16.37
CA SER A 204 -14.35 -4.99 17.26
C SER A 204 -12.95 -5.48 17.68
N GLY A 205 -11.89 -4.96 17.07
CA GLY A 205 -10.53 -5.45 17.23
C GLY A 205 -10.28 -6.76 16.48
N PHE A 206 -9.01 -7.10 16.32
CA PHE A 206 -8.57 -8.40 15.83
C PHE A 206 -7.25 -8.79 16.49
N ASP A 207 -7.12 -10.08 16.81
CA ASP A 207 -5.86 -10.65 17.27
C ASP A 207 -4.93 -10.88 16.08
N GLN A 208 -3.67 -10.46 16.20
CA GLN A 208 -2.64 -10.65 15.17
C GLN A 208 -2.31 -12.14 14.97
N GLU A 209 -2.62 -12.99 15.93
CA GLU A 209 -2.45 -14.44 15.83
C GLU A 209 -3.62 -15.15 15.14
N ASP A 210 -4.79 -14.51 15.03
CA ASP A 210 -5.96 -15.06 14.32
C ASP A 210 -5.86 -14.81 12.81
N LEU A 211 -5.02 -15.62 12.15
CA LEU A 211 -4.79 -15.53 10.70
C LEU A 211 -6.08 -15.69 9.88
N ASN A 212 -7.11 -16.38 10.38
CA ASN A 212 -8.39 -16.50 9.67
C ASN A 212 -9.16 -15.18 9.68
N LYS A 213 -9.20 -14.50 10.84
CA LYS A 213 -9.79 -13.16 10.94
C LYS A 213 -9.04 -12.16 10.06
N ILE A 214 -7.71 -12.20 10.08
CA ILE A 214 -6.87 -11.34 9.23
C ILE A 214 -7.12 -11.62 7.75
N MET A 215 -7.19 -12.89 7.35
CA MET A 215 -7.51 -13.26 5.97
C MET A 215 -8.86 -12.71 5.51
N GLY A 216 -9.90 -12.76 6.36
CA GLY A 216 -11.21 -12.17 6.07
C GLY A 216 -11.14 -10.65 5.87
N LEU A 217 -10.40 -9.96 6.73
CA LEU A 217 -10.18 -8.51 6.63
C LEU A 217 -9.42 -8.13 5.35
N VAL A 218 -8.36 -8.88 5.03
CA VAL A 218 -7.58 -8.68 3.80
C VAL A 218 -8.46 -8.88 2.57
N LYS A 219 -9.22 -9.98 2.49
CA LYS A 219 -10.16 -10.22 1.38
C LYS A 219 -11.15 -9.07 1.19
N THR A 220 -11.65 -8.50 2.29
CA THR A 220 -12.56 -7.36 2.26
C THR A 220 -11.87 -6.12 1.69
N CYS A 221 -10.66 -5.79 2.17
CA CYS A 221 -9.87 -4.66 1.65
C CYS A 221 -9.56 -4.81 0.16
N ILE A 222 -9.17 -6.02 -0.27
CA ILE A 222 -8.88 -6.35 -1.67
C ILE A 222 -10.11 -6.12 -2.55
N SER A 223 -11.28 -6.60 -2.11
CA SER A 223 -12.55 -6.43 -2.83
C SER A 223 -12.89 -4.95 -2.99
N LEU A 224 -12.81 -4.16 -1.91
CA LEU A 224 -13.07 -2.72 -1.93
C LEU A 224 -12.09 -1.97 -2.85
N LYS A 225 -10.79 -2.25 -2.73
CA LYS A 225 -9.78 -1.63 -3.59
C LYS A 225 -10.01 -1.99 -5.05
N HIS A 226 -10.31 -3.26 -5.35
CA HIS A 226 -10.62 -3.70 -6.71
C HIS A 226 -11.78 -2.92 -7.31
N GLN A 227 -12.90 -2.74 -6.58
CA GLN A 227 -14.05 -1.99 -7.09
C GLN A 227 -13.67 -0.57 -7.57
N ILE A 228 -12.77 0.10 -6.85
CA ILE A 228 -12.26 1.43 -7.24
C ILE A 228 -11.27 1.35 -8.39
N VAL A 229 -10.31 0.41 -8.32
CA VAL A 229 -9.26 0.20 -9.32
C VAL A 229 -9.83 -0.17 -10.68
N SER A 230 -10.84 -1.04 -10.74
CA SER A 230 -11.45 -1.53 -11.97
C SER A 230 -12.28 -0.48 -12.69
N CYS A 231 -12.79 0.52 -11.96
CA CYS A 231 -13.44 1.69 -12.54
C CYS A 231 -12.44 2.67 -13.18
N ASP A 232 -11.20 2.74 -12.67
CA ASP A 232 -10.18 3.66 -13.17
C ASP A 232 -8.78 3.01 -13.17
N PRO A 233 -8.50 2.03 -14.06
CA PRO A 233 -7.28 1.22 -14.03
C PRO A 233 -5.97 2.01 -14.19
N ALA A 234 -6.02 3.15 -14.86
CA ALA A 234 -4.87 3.99 -15.21
C ALA A 234 -4.96 5.42 -14.64
N GLU A 235 -5.87 5.66 -13.68
CA GLU A 235 -6.07 6.96 -13.01
C GLU A 235 -6.37 8.13 -13.94
N GLN A 236 -7.15 7.88 -14.99
CA GLN A 236 -7.53 8.89 -16.00
C GLN A 236 -8.83 9.61 -15.63
N ILE A 237 -9.70 8.96 -14.85
CA ILE A 237 -11.04 9.46 -14.51
C ILE A 237 -11.01 10.21 -13.17
N GLY A 238 -10.12 9.80 -12.26
CA GLY A 238 -9.94 10.40 -10.94
C GLY A 238 -10.68 9.69 -9.81
N THR A 239 -11.38 8.59 -10.08
CA THR A 239 -12.13 7.80 -9.08
C THR A 239 -11.21 7.27 -7.97
N ARG A 240 -9.95 6.96 -8.29
CA ARG A 240 -8.95 6.52 -7.29
C ARG A 240 -8.59 7.59 -6.26
N SER A 241 -9.01 8.84 -6.44
CA SER A 241 -8.79 9.90 -5.45
C SER A 241 -9.41 9.59 -4.08
N ILE A 242 -10.43 8.74 -4.01
CA ILE A 242 -11.02 8.24 -2.75
C ILE A 242 -9.97 7.53 -1.89
N LEU A 243 -9.06 6.79 -2.52
CA LEU A 243 -7.99 6.06 -1.84
C LEU A 243 -6.89 7.00 -1.28
N ASN A 244 -6.96 8.29 -1.57
CA ASN A 244 -6.04 9.29 -1.05
C ASN A 244 -6.57 9.99 0.21
N PHE A 245 -7.69 9.55 0.78
CA PHE A 245 -8.15 10.08 2.07
C PHE A 245 -7.07 9.89 3.14
N GLY A 246 -6.83 10.92 3.93
CA GLY A 246 -5.73 11.05 4.89
C GLY A 246 -4.34 11.34 4.28
N HIS A 247 -4.15 11.19 2.97
CA HIS A 247 -2.83 11.32 2.34
C HIS A 247 -2.45 12.77 2.04
N THR A 248 -3.39 13.72 2.02
CA THR A 248 -3.05 15.13 1.75
C THR A 248 -2.22 15.68 2.91
N ILE A 249 -2.70 15.44 4.13
CA ILE A 249 -1.95 15.80 5.33
C ILE A 249 -0.82 14.79 5.56
N GLY A 250 -1.09 13.48 5.44
CA GLY A 250 -0.08 12.45 5.68
C GLY A 250 1.20 12.62 4.86
N HIS A 251 1.09 12.84 3.54
CA HIS A 251 2.27 13.08 2.70
C HIS A 251 3.00 14.38 3.06
N ALA A 252 2.29 15.39 3.57
CA ALA A 252 2.94 16.61 4.04
C ALA A 252 3.77 16.33 5.30
N LEU A 253 3.24 15.55 6.24
CA LEU A 253 3.95 15.13 7.46
C LEU A 253 5.16 14.25 7.13
N GLU A 254 5.01 13.30 6.21
CA GLU A 254 6.14 12.48 5.73
C GLU A 254 7.25 13.35 5.15
N LYS A 255 6.93 14.36 4.33
CA LYS A 255 7.94 15.23 3.72
C LYS A 255 8.66 16.13 4.74
N ILE A 256 7.93 16.74 5.67
CA ILE A 256 8.54 17.67 6.65
C ILE A 256 9.35 16.95 7.73
N THR A 257 9.09 15.67 7.96
CA THR A 257 9.85 14.83 8.87
C THR A 257 10.98 14.07 8.17
N ASP A 258 11.27 14.36 6.90
CA ASP A 258 12.20 13.61 6.05
C ASP A 258 11.98 12.08 6.13
N PHE A 259 10.70 11.69 6.11
CA PHE A 259 10.21 10.32 6.16
C PHE A 259 10.59 9.54 7.44
N GLN A 260 10.90 10.24 8.54
CA GLN A 260 11.13 9.60 9.84
C GLN A 260 9.82 9.13 10.49
N ILE A 261 8.71 9.85 10.27
CA ILE A 261 7.37 9.37 10.68
C ILE A 261 6.99 8.11 9.90
N ALA A 262 6.35 7.14 10.55
CA ALA A 262 5.87 5.98 9.82
C ALA A 262 4.69 6.37 8.91
N HIS A 263 4.56 5.69 7.77
CA HIS A 263 3.50 5.96 6.81
C HIS A 263 2.10 5.87 7.43
N GLY A 264 1.82 4.79 8.17
CA GLY A 264 0.51 4.62 8.81
C GLY A 264 0.19 5.68 9.84
N GLU A 265 1.20 6.18 10.56
CA GLU A 265 1.04 7.25 11.54
C GLU A 265 0.64 8.55 10.85
N ALA A 266 1.36 8.90 9.77
CA ALA A 266 1.06 10.07 8.97
C ALA A 266 -0.34 10.01 8.34
N VAL A 267 -0.71 8.85 7.80
CA VAL A 267 -2.06 8.62 7.23
C VAL A 267 -3.13 8.68 8.32
N ALA A 268 -2.92 8.09 9.50
CA ALA A 268 -3.85 8.16 10.63
C ALA A 268 -4.10 9.61 11.09
N ILE A 269 -3.04 10.39 11.25
CA ILE A 269 -3.15 11.82 11.56
C ILE A 269 -3.94 12.55 10.46
N GLY A 270 -3.62 12.26 9.19
CA GLY A 270 -4.33 12.87 8.09
C GLY A 270 -5.81 12.50 8.04
N MET A 271 -6.17 11.25 8.35
CA MET A 271 -7.57 10.82 8.45
C MET A 271 -8.32 11.59 9.54
N LEU A 272 -7.70 11.85 10.70
CA LEU A 272 -8.32 12.67 11.75
C LEU A 272 -8.59 14.10 11.27
N VAL A 273 -7.59 14.75 10.66
CA VAL A 273 -7.72 16.12 10.16
C VAL A 273 -8.76 16.21 9.03
N GLU A 274 -8.72 15.30 8.07
CA GLU A 274 -9.67 15.29 6.94
C GLU A 274 -11.10 14.91 7.39
N SER A 275 -11.26 14.08 8.43
CA SER A 275 -12.56 13.79 9.04
C SER A 275 -13.10 15.00 9.82
N TYR A 276 -12.24 15.70 10.57
CA TYR A 276 -12.61 16.94 11.25
C TYR A 276 -13.07 18.01 10.24
N MET A 277 -12.34 18.15 9.13
CA MET A 277 -12.72 19.05 8.03
C MET A 277 -14.10 18.68 7.46
N SER A 278 -14.34 17.39 7.22
CA SER A 278 -15.64 16.89 6.74
C SER A 278 -16.78 17.27 7.70
N TRP A 279 -16.54 17.18 9.01
CA TRP A 279 -17.50 17.62 10.03
C TRP A 279 -17.73 19.13 10.04
N LYS A 280 -16.65 19.92 10.09
CA LYS A 280 -16.75 21.40 10.12
C LYS A 280 -17.36 22.01 8.86
N MET A 281 -17.25 21.32 7.74
CA MET A 281 -17.88 21.71 6.48
C MET A 281 -19.33 21.21 6.35
N GLY A 282 -19.85 20.47 7.34
CA GLY A 282 -21.23 19.98 7.38
C GLY A 282 -21.50 18.74 6.51
N PHE A 283 -20.45 18.08 6.01
CA PHE A 283 -20.60 16.83 5.26
C PHE A 283 -20.72 15.61 6.17
N LEU A 284 -20.02 15.62 7.30
CA LEU A 284 -20.02 14.53 8.29
C LEU A 284 -20.71 14.97 9.57
N VAL A 285 -21.54 14.11 10.17
CA VAL A 285 -22.14 14.37 11.48
C VAL A 285 -21.11 14.17 12.61
N LEU A 286 -21.25 14.94 13.69
CA LEU A 286 -20.32 14.89 14.83
C LEU A 286 -20.18 13.48 15.40
N THR A 287 -21.27 12.72 15.50
CA THR A 287 -21.27 11.34 16.02
C THR A 287 -20.40 10.40 15.20
N SER A 288 -20.39 10.53 13.87
CA SER A 288 -19.52 9.76 12.98
C SER A 288 -18.06 10.18 13.13
N PHE A 289 -17.79 11.48 13.23
CA PHE A 289 -16.45 11.98 13.49
C PHE A 289 -15.88 11.44 14.81
N THR A 290 -16.66 11.48 15.90
CA THR A 290 -16.21 10.97 17.21
C THR A 290 -15.97 9.45 17.19
N LYS A 291 -16.72 8.68 16.39
CA LYS A 291 -16.46 7.24 16.20
C LYS A 291 -15.13 6.99 15.48
N ILE A 292 -14.85 7.74 14.42
CA ILE A 292 -13.57 7.65 13.70
C ILE A 292 -12.41 8.02 14.64
N GLN A 293 -12.58 9.09 15.42
CA GLN A 293 -11.61 9.53 16.42
C GLN A 293 -11.33 8.44 17.45
N ALA A 294 -12.39 7.83 18.02
CA ALA A 294 -12.27 6.75 18.99
C ALA A 294 -11.58 5.51 18.40
N LEU A 295 -11.91 5.14 17.16
CA LEU A 295 -11.29 4.01 16.48
C LEU A 295 -9.79 4.22 16.29
N ILE A 296 -9.38 5.37 15.75
CA ILE A 296 -7.97 5.69 15.53
C ILE A 296 -7.22 5.71 16.87
N TYR A 297 -7.83 6.27 17.91
CA TYR A 297 -7.24 6.27 19.26
C TYR A 297 -7.06 4.86 19.82
N ALA A 298 -8.04 3.97 19.62
CA ALA A 298 -7.99 2.59 20.14
C ALA A 298 -6.85 1.74 19.54
N TYR A 299 -6.37 2.09 18.34
CA TYR A 299 -5.23 1.43 17.70
C TYR A 299 -3.87 2.01 18.10
N GLU A 300 -3.84 2.95 19.05
CA GLU A 300 -2.62 3.48 19.68
C GLU A 300 -1.58 4.00 18.67
N PHE A 301 -2.03 4.59 17.56
CA PHE A 301 -1.12 5.34 16.69
C PHE A 301 -0.43 6.43 17.54
N PRO A 302 0.87 6.68 17.36
CA PRO A 302 1.51 7.85 17.92
C PRO A 302 0.96 9.11 17.21
N LEU A 303 -0.19 9.57 17.68
CA LEU A 303 -0.90 10.76 17.18
C LEU A 303 -0.25 12.07 17.61
N THR A 304 0.92 11.99 18.23
CA THR A 304 1.62 13.13 18.76
C THR A 304 2.23 13.92 17.62
N ILE A 305 1.91 15.20 17.64
CA ILE A 305 2.37 16.17 16.67
C ILE A 305 3.83 16.47 17.03
N TYR A 306 4.77 15.93 16.26
CA TYR A 306 6.12 16.50 16.17
C TYR A 306 5.95 17.99 16.00
N ASP A 307 6.63 18.85 16.78
CA ASP A 307 6.48 20.31 16.75
C ASP A 307 6.54 20.85 15.32
N PHE A 308 5.38 20.75 14.66
CA PHE A 308 5.32 20.84 13.23
C PHE A 308 5.43 22.33 13.05
N GLN A 309 6.39 22.73 12.24
CA GLN A 309 6.31 24.01 11.57
C GLN A 309 5.03 23.90 10.73
N LYS A 310 3.87 24.17 11.33
CA LYS A 310 2.53 24.09 10.72
C LYS A 310 2.54 24.88 9.42
N GLU A 311 3.29 25.98 9.43
CA GLU A 311 3.64 26.81 8.31
C GLU A 311 4.28 25.99 7.18
N LEU A 312 5.29 25.14 7.45
CA LEU A 312 5.87 24.22 6.47
C LEU A 312 4.87 23.17 5.98
N CYS A 313 4.06 22.59 6.86
CA CYS A 313 3.02 21.63 6.44
C CYS A 313 2.06 22.30 5.45
N LEU A 314 1.59 23.50 5.76
CA LEU A 314 0.75 24.31 4.88
C LEU A 314 1.47 24.71 3.58
N GLU A 315 2.77 24.98 3.61
CA GLU A 315 3.57 25.23 2.40
C GLU A 315 3.66 24.01 1.49
N VAL A 316 3.88 22.82 2.07
CA VAL A 316 3.92 21.56 1.32
C VAL A 316 2.56 21.27 0.70
N ILE A 317 1.47 21.45 1.46
CA ILE A 317 0.10 21.26 0.98
C ILE A 317 -0.22 22.25 -0.16
N LYS A 318 0.22 23.51 -0.08
CA LYS A 318 0.03 24.50 -1.16
C LYS A 318 0.80 24.17 -2.44
N LYS A 319 1.88 23.40 -2.35
CA LYS A 319 2.72 22.98 -3.48
C LYS A 319 2.33 21.60 -4.02
N ASP A 320 1.31 20.94 -3.46
CA ASP A 320 0.87 19.62 -3.89
C ASP A 320 0.26 19.68 -5.32
N LYS A 321 0.50 18.63 -6.10
CA LYS A 321 -0.03 18.48 -7.47
C LYS A 321 -1.56 18.38 -7.52
N LYS A 322 -2.22 18.13 -6.38
CA LYS A 322 -3.69 18.12 -6.22
C LYS A 322 -4.31 19.53 -6.18
N VAL A 323 -3.49 20.58 -6.25
CA VAL A 323 -3.94 21.99 -6.34
C VAL A 323 -4.37 22.31 -7.76
N LYS A 324 -5.68 22.54 -7.96
CA LYS A 324 -6.23 23.06 -9.23
C LYS A 324 -6.59 24.53 -9.05
N ASN A 325 -6.04 25.40 -9.90
CA ASN A 325 -6.24 26.86 -9.81
C ASN A 325 -5.94 27.46 -8.42
N GLY A 326 -4.92 26.94 -7.71
CA GLY A 326 -4.56 27.42 -6.37
C GLY A 326 -5.45 26.90 -5.22
N VAL A 327 -6.38 25.98 -5.50
CA VAL A 327 -7.28 25.39 -4.49
C VAL A 327 -7.06 23.87 -4.38
N ASN A 328 -6.84 23.40 -3.15
CA ASN A 328 -6.76 21.98 -2.83
C ASN A 328 -8.11 21.31 -3.03
N HIS A 329 -8.12 20.16 -3.71
CA HIS A 329 -9.31 19.34 -3.82
C HIS A 329 -9.12 18.07 -3.00
N CYS A 330 -10.04 17.82 -2.07
CA CYS A 330 -10.03 16.62 -1.23
C CYS A 330 -11.36 15.88 -1.34
N ILE A 331 -11.30 14.58 -1.13
CA ILE A 331 -12.49 13.77 -0.88
C ILE A 331 -12.91 14.02 0.58
N LEU A 332 -14.19 14.25 0.83
CA LEU A 332 -14.73 14.41 2.18
C LEU A 332 -15.63 13.23 2.53
N LEU A 333 -15.71 12.92 3.82
CA LEU A 333 -16.63 11.92 4.33
C LEU A 333 -18.04 12.50 4.40
N GLN A 334 -19.03 11.73 3.94
CA GLN A 334 -20.45 12.00 4.15
C GLN A 334 -20.96 11.20 5.35
N GLU A 335 -20.58 9.92 5.39
CA GLU A 335 -20.84 8.99 6.47
C GLU A 335 -19.64 8.03 6.59
N ILE A 336 -19.58 7.20 7.63
CA ILE A 336 -18.55 6.16 7.69
C ILE A 336 -18.87 5.14 6.58
N GLY A 337 -17.90 4.92 5.70
CA GLY A 337 -18.03 4.06 4.52
C GLY A 337 -18.60 4.77 3.29
N MET A 338 -18.80 6.09 3.34
CA MET A 338 -19.31 6.86 2.20
C MET A 338 -18.64 8.23 2.10
N VAL A 339 -18.17 8.54 0.90
CA VAL A 339 -17.49 9.80 0.58
C VAL A 339 -18.20 10.60 -0.49
N THR A 340 -17.80 11.87 -0.64
CA THR A 340 -18.25 12.68 -1.77
C THR A 340 -17.90 12.01 -3.12
N PRO A 341 -18.80 12.05 -4.12
CA PRO A 341 -18.57 11.39 -5.42
C PRO A 341 -17.35 11.89 -6.19
N THR A 342 -16.92 13.12 -5.90
CA THR A 342 -15.74 13.75 -6.49
C THR A 342 -14.99 14.53 -5.41
N ALA A 343 -13.71 14.82 -5.67
CA ALA A 343 -12.93 15.69 -4.81
C ALA A 343 -13.45 17.14 -4.92
N ILE A 344 -13.70 17.77 -3.79
CA ILE A 344 -14.27 19.11 -3.70
C ILE A 344 -13.20 20.13 -3.26
N PRO A 345 -13.31 21.40 -3.69
CA PRO A 345 -12.39 22.44 -3.26
C PRO A 345 -12.49 22.68 -1.75
N ILE A 346 -11.34 22.65 -1.07
CA ILE A 346 -11.21 22.89 0.36
C ILE A 346 -10.56 24.24 0.60
N PRO A 347 -11.27 25.20 1.22
CA PRO A 347 -10.65 26.42 1.74
C PRO A 347 -9.57 26.10 2.77
N MET A 348 -8.38 26.73 2.63
CA MET A 348 -7.24 26.53 3.55
C MET A 348 -7.60 26.72 5.04
N LYS A 349 -8.61 27.55 5.36
CA LYS A 349 -9.07 27.74 6.74
C LYS A 349 -9.45 26.42 7.43
N TYR A 350 -10.07 25.47 6.73
CA TYR A 350 -10.50 24.21 7.34
C TYR A 350 -9.33 23.27 7.61
N ILE A 351 -8.31 23.31 6.76
CA ILE A 351 -7.04 22.59 6.99
C ILE A 351 -6.35 23.17 8.23
N ILE A 352 -6.28 24.50 8.34
CA ILE A 352 -5.68 25.20 9.49
C ILE A 352 -6.47 24.89 10.78
N GLU A 353 -7.80 24.98 10.73
CA GLU A 353 -8.67 24.64 11.87
C GLU A 353 -8.50 23.18 12.31
N GLY A 354 -8.39 22.24 11.36
CA GLY A 354 -8.18 20.82 11.66
C GLY A 354 -6.81 20.54 12.29
N LEU A 355 -5.75 21.18 11.79
CA LEU A 355 -4.42 21.08 12.40
C LEU A 355 -4.39 21.69 13.81
N ASN A 356 -5.03 22.85 14.00
CA ASN A 356 -5.14 23.47 15.32
C ASN A 356 -5.97 22.61 16.29
N TRP A 357 -7.06 22.00 15.81
CA TRP A 357 -7.86 21.09 16.62
C TRP A 357 -7.04 19.87 17.06
N LEU A 358 -6.31 19.25 16.12
CA LEU A 358 -5.45 18.10 16.42
C LEU A 358 -4.40 18.46 17.50
N GLU A 359 -3.80 19.65 17.41
CA GLU A 359 -2.81 20.16 18.36
C GLU A 359 -3.41 20.40 19.75
N LEU A 360 -4.63 20.92 19.82
CA LEU A 360 -5.34 21.12 21.08
C LEU A 360 -5.73 19.79 21.74
N GLU A 361 -6.13 18.80 20.93
CA GLU A 361 -6.66 17.53 21.42
C GLU A 361 -5.53 16.56 21.86
N TYR A 362 -4.45 16.48 21.08
CA TYR A 362 -3.38 15.48 21.26
C TYR A 362 -2.04 16.06 21.73
N GLY A 363 -1.95 17.40 21.86
CA GLY A 363 -0.75 18.10 22.33
C GLY A 363 0.39 18.18 21.30
N LYS A 364 1.50 18.81 21.72
CA LYS A 364 2.76 18.88 20.97
C LYS A 364 3.82 17.98 21.60
N ILE A 365 4.63 17.33 20.78
CA ILE A 365 5.93 16.78 21.19
C ILE A 365 7.04 17.54 20.47
N SER A 366 7.91 18.19 21.23
CA SER A 366 9.16 18.73 20.69
C SER A 366 10.01 17.57 20.19
N TYR A 367 10.31 17.54 18.88
CA TYR A 367 11.40 16.71 18.38
C TYR A 367 12.69 17.35 18.89
N GLN A 368 13.30 16.78 19.93
CA GLN A 368 14.67 17.15 20.26
C GLN A 368 15.55 16.54 19.17
N SER A 369 16.11 17.43 18.35
CA SER A 369 17.13 17.15 17.34
C SER A 369 18.31 16.38 17.90
#